data_AF-A0A7C2UA77-F1
#
_entry.id   AF-A0A7C2UA77-F1
#
_cell.length_a   1.000
_cell.length_b   1.000
_cell.length_c   1.000
_cell.angle_alpha   90.00
_cell.angle_beta   90.00
_cell.angle_gamma   90.00
#
_symmetry.space_group_name_H-M   'P 1'
#
loop_
_entity.id
_entity.type
_entity.pdbx_description
1 polymer ?
#
loop_
_entity_poly.entity_id
_entity_poly.type
_entity_poly.pdbx_seq_one_letter_code
_entity_poly.pdbx_strand_id
1 'polypeptide(L)'
;MKEIYRIIDANFNRTREGLRVIEEALRFIYMNEEYLKKIRDIRHLFAKKTLEFFKEIFLKVSRDIEKDKGKNFNEIERIDINKLVVNNFLRVEESLRVLEEYSKVLNQQASIFFHDVRFEIYDIEKKIICKLARKKIKVPCVYVILNLKEEGNFFEFAKNVIRARPEIVQLRYKGNNINFFLKIAKELKKIIPDEIIYLINDRIDIALVCESDGVHIGKNDFDINDARKLLQEKIIGVSIENSEDIKNLEEKDVDYIAIGSIFKSPTKPEKKVIGIKILKEIKKYISIPLIGIGGINIKNAKEVIKNGADGIAVISAVEKSENPFETIIKLKEEVEKGWKKKITN
;
A
#
# COMPACT_ATOMS: atom_id res chain seq x y z
N MET A 1 -30.81 -34.20 -14.16
CA MET A 1 -30.91 -32.72 -14.31
C MET A 1 -31.14 -31.98 -12.99
N LYS A 2 -32.13 -32.35 -12.16
CA LYS A 2 -32.41 -31.67 -10.86
C LYS A 2 -31.19 -31.60 -9.93
N GLU A 3 -30.38 -32.66 -9.89
CA GLU A 3 -29.14 -32.70 -9.10
C GLU A 3 -28.09 -31.70 -9.61
N ILE A 4 -27.99 -31.46 -10.92
CA ILE A 4 -27.07 -30.46 -11.47
C ILE A 4 -27.53 -29.05 -11.08
N TYR A 5 -28.84 -28.77 -11.15
CA TYR A 5 -29.38 -27.50 -10.67
C TYR A 5 -29.15 -27.29 -9.15
N ARG A 6 -29.17 -28.35 -8.33
CA ARG A 6 -28.77 -28.29 -6.91
C ARG A 6 -27.32 -27.88 -6.75
N ILE A 7 -26.41 -28.49 -7.49
CA ILE A 7 -24.98 -28.16 -7.46
C ILE A 7 -24.76 -26.70 -7.87
N ILE A 8 -25.45 -26.25 -8.92
CA ILE A 8 -25.37 -24.85 -9.38
C ILE A 8 -25.90 -23.90 -8.31
N ASP A 9 -27.06 -24.18 -7.70
CA ASP A 9 -27.61 -23.31 -6.65
C ASP A 9 -26.70 -23.21 -5.42
N ALA A 10 -26.15 -24.34 -4.96
CA ALA A 10 -25.26 -24.36 -3.80
C ALA A 10 -24.00 -23.49 -4.05
N ASN A 11 -23.37 -23.62 -5.21
CA ASN A 11 -22.16 -22.85 -5.54
C ASN A 11 -22.48 -21.39 -5.90
N PHE A 12 -23.66 -21.12 -6.47
CA PHE A 12 -24.16 -19.75 -6.65
C PHE A 12 -24.23 -18.98 -5.32
N ASN A 13 -24.80 -19.60 -4.27
CA ASN A 13 -24.89 -18.97 -2.95
C ASN A 13 -23.49 -18.79 -2.33
N ARG A 14 -22.63 -19.81 -2.37
CA ARG A 14 -21.24 -19.73 -1.85
C ARG A 14 -20.43 -18.61 -2.49
N THR A 15 -20.50 -18.47 -3.81
CA THR A 15 -19.83 -17.37 -4.53
C THR A 15 -20.34 -16.02 -4.06
N ARG A 16 -21.67 -15.84 -3.95
CA ARG A 16 -22.26 -14.57 -3.50
C ARG A 16 -21.88 -14.21 -2.07
N GLU A 17 -21.90 -15.19 -1.17
CA GLU A 17 -21.55 -15.01 0.25
C GLU A 17 -20.07 -14.69 0.42
N GLY A 18 -19.17 -15.42 -0.26
CA GLY A 18 -17.74 -15.14 -0.23
C GLY A 18 -17.40 -13.73 -0.74
N LEU A 19 -17.99 -13.33 -1.88
CA LEU A 19 -17.85 -11.97 -2.41
C LEU A 19 -18.39 -10.92 -1.44
N ARG A 20 -19.47 -11.22 -0.71
CA ARG A 20 -20.05 -10.31 0.29
C ARG A 20 -19.10 -10.10 1.48
N VAL A 21 -18.45 -11.16 1.96
CA VAL A 21 -17.46 -11.05 3.05
C VAL A 21 -16.26 -10.18 2.62
N ILE A 22 -15.76 -10.40 1.39
CA ILE A 22 -14.67 -9.60 0.82
C ILE A 22 -15.09 -8.12 0.69
N GLU A 23 -16.31 -7.86 0.20
CA GLU A 23 -16.86 -6.52 0.06
C GLU A 23 -16.86 -5.74 1.39
N GLU A 24 -17.31 -6.37 2.48
CA GLU A 24 -17.40 -5.71 3.79
C GLU A 24 -16.01 -5.48 4.40
N ALA A 25 -15.05 -6.40 4.19
CA ALA A 25 -13.67 -6.19 4.61
C ALA A 25 -13.03 -5.00 3.87
N LEU A 26 -13.25 -4.90 2.55
CA LEU A 26 -12.80 -3.76 1.75
C LEU A 26 -13.43 -2.45 2.19
N ARG A 27 -14.72 -2.49 2.57
CA ARG A 27 -15.48 -1.30 3.00
C ARG A 27 -15.02 -0.78 4.36
N PHE A 28 -14.96 -1.64 5.36
CA PHE A 28 -14.82 -1.19 6.76
C PHE A 28 -13.42 -1.32 7.32
N ILE A 29 -12.60 -2.23 6.78
CA ILE A 29 -11.29 -2.53 7.34
C ILE A 29 -10.20 -1.91 6.48
N TYR A 30 -10.26 -2.13 5.18
CA TYR A 30 -9.26 -1.60 4.26
C TYR A 30 -9.63 -0.24 3.67
N MET A 31 -10.90 0.18 3.81
CA MET A 31 -11.43 1.46 3.32
C MET A 31 -11.00 1.76 1.89
N ASN A 32 -11.08 0.76 1.00
CA ASN A 32 -10.64 0.85 -0.38
C ASN A 32 -11.83 0.92 -1.34
N GLU A 33 -12.20 2.13 -1.76
CA GLU A 33 -13.38 2.37 -2.59
C GLU A 33 -13.25 1.78 -4.00
N GLU A 34 -12.04 1.78 -4.57
CA GLU A 34 -11.79 1.27 -5.92
C GLU A 34 -12.11 -0.23 -6.02
N TYR A 35 -11.51 -1.04 -5.15
CA TYR A 35 -11.74 -2.48 -5.15
C TYR A 35 -13.11 -2.86 -4.58
N LEU A 36 -13.64 -2.08 -3.64
CA LEU A 36 -15.01 -2.22 -3.17
C LEU A 36 -16.00 -2.14 -4.35
N LYS A 37 -15.84 -1.13 -5.21
CA LYS A 37 -16.69 -0.95 -6.39
C LYS A 37 -16.56 -2.14 -7.34
N LYS A 38 -15.33 -2.56 -7.68
CA LYS A 38 -15.07 -3.70 -8.57
C LYS A 38 -15.71 -5.00 -8.06
N ILE A 39 -15.45 -5.38 -6.81
CA ILE A 39 -16.02 -6.60 -6.21
C ILE A 39 -17.56 -6.53 -6.16
N ARG A 40 -18.11 -5.37 -5.81
CA ARG A 40 -19.57 -5.17 -5.78
C ARG A 40 -20.17 -5.33 -7.18
N ASP A 41 -19.58 -4.72 -8.19
CA ASP A 41 -20.07 -4.76 -9.57
C ASP A 41 -20.01 -6.20 -10.13
N ILE A 42 -18.93 -6.94 -9.88
CA ILE A 42 -18.82 -8.37 -10.20
C ILE A 42 -19.91 -9.17 -9.48
N ARG A 43 -20.09 -8.96 -8.17
CA ARG A 43 -21.11 -9.68 -7.39
C ARG A 43 -22.51 -9.47 -7.96
N HIS A 44 -22.84 -8.25 -8.38
CA HIS A 44 -24.14 -7.96 -9.00
C HIS A 44 -24.28 -8.54 -10.41
N LEU A 45 -23.25 -8.42 -11.25
CA LEU A 45 -23.23 -8.98 -12.60
C LEU A 45 -23.35 -10.51 -12.55
N PHE A 46 -22.54 -11.17 -11.73
CA PHE A 46 -22.58 -12.60 -11.45
C PHE A 46 -23.98 -13.04 -11.01
N ALA A 47 -24.58 -12.32 -10.04
CA ALA A 47 -25.91 -12.63 -9.55
C ALA A 47 -26.96 -12.59 -10.66
N LYS A 48 -26.99 -11.48 -11.41
CA LYS A 48 -27.95 -11.27 -12.50
C LYS A 48 -27.79 -12.33 -13.59
N LYS A 49 -26.58 -12.55 -14.10
CA LYS A 49 -26.30 -13.46 -15.22
C LYS A 49 -26.58 -14.92 -14.86
N THR A 50 -26.24 -15.36 -13.64
CA THR A 50 -26.53 -16.73 -13.20
C THR A 50 -28.04 -17.01 -13.18
N LEU A 51 -28.84 -16.04 -12.71
CA LEU A 51 -30.30 -16.16 -12.70
C LEU A 51 -30.90 -16.10 -14.10
N GLU A 52 -30.32 -15.34 -15.03
CA GLU A 52 -30.72 -15.34 -16.45
C GLU A 52 -30.48 -16.72 -17.10
N PHE A 53 -29.32 -17.34 -16.85
CA PHE A 53 -28.97 -18.62 -17.48
C PHE A 53 -29.79 -19.80 -16.97
N PHE A 54 -30.04 -19.88 -15.66
CA PHE A 54 -30.65 -21.05 -15.04
C PHE A 54 -32.10 -20.85 -14.60
N LYS A 55 -32.62 -19.62 -14.69
CA LYS A 55 -33.91 -19.16 -14.16
C LYS A 55 -34.02 -19.39 -12.65
N GLU A 56 -34.26 -18.32 -11.91
CA GLU A 56 -34.33 -18.34 -10.44
C GLU A 56 -35.21 -19.45 -9.86
N ILE A 57 -36.35 -19.73 -10.52
CA ILE A 57 -37.30 -20.74 -10.05
C ILE A 57 -36.71 -22.16 -10.04
N PHE A 58 -35.89 -22.53 -11.02
CA PHE A 58 -35.31 -23.87 -11.09
C PHE A 58 -34.21 -24.06 -10.05
N LEU A 59 -33.44 -23.01 -9.76
CA LEU A 59 -32.45 -23.05 -8.68
C LEU A 59 -33.13 -23.19 -7.31
N LYS A 60 -34.15 -22.36 -7.03
CA LYS A 60 -34.85 -22.38 -5.74
C LYS A 60 -35.61 -23.68 -5.48
N VAL A 61 -36.33 -24.22 -6.48
CA VAL A 61 -37.11 -25.46 -6.35
C VAL A 61 -36.20 -26.70 -6.22
N SER A 62 -34.94 -26.59 -6.65
CA SER A 62 -34.00 -27.69 -6.57
C SER A 62 -33.35 -27.84 -5.19
N ARG A 63 -33.30 -26.77 -4.37
CA ARG A 63 -32.70 -26.76 -3.01
C ARG A 63 -33.26 -27.86 -2.10
N ASP A 64 -32.40 -28.46 -1.28
CA ASP A 64 -32.76 -29.55 -0.37
C ASP A 64 -32.00 -29.40 0.96
N ILE A 65 -32.49 -28.48 1.79
CA ILE A 65 -31.83 -28.03 3.02
C ILE A 65 -31.62 -29.18 4.01
N GLU A 66 -32.53 -30.14 4.07
CA GLU A 66 -32.48 -31.26 5.02
C GLU A 66 -31.43 -32.32 4.66
N LYS A 67 -31.15 -32.50 3.36
CA LYS A 67 -30.21 -33.53 2.88
C LYS A 67 -28.87 -32.97 2.42
N ASP A 68 -28.76 -31.67 2.17
CA ASP A 68 -27.51 -31.01 1.82
C ASP A 68 -26.55 -31.02 3.03
N LYS A 69 -25.55 -31.89 2.99
CA LYS A 69 -24.58 -32.06 4.08
C LYS A 69 -23.70 -30.80 4.23
N GLY A 70 -23.85 -30.08 5.35
CA GLY A 70 -22.87 -29.12 5.86
C GLY A 70 -21.88 -29.79 6.82
N LYS A 71 -20.63 -29.30 6.92
CA LYS A 71 -19.71 -29.76 7.97
C LYS A 71 -20.23 -29.32 9.34
N ASN A 72 -20.18 -30.21 10.33
CA ASN A 72 -20.32 -29.84 11.74
C ASN A 72 -19.25 -28.79 12.08
N PHE A 73 -19.69 -27.63 12.58
CA PHE A 73 -18.81 -26.54 13.01
C PHE A 73 -18.06 -26.99 14.27
N ASN A 74 -16.83 -27.49 14.10
CA ASN A 74 -15.93 -27.74 15.21
C ASN A 74 -14.71 -26.81 15.09
N GLU A 75 -14.40 -26.17 16.22
CA GLU A 75 -13.29 -25.25 16.52
C GLU A 75 -13.33 -23.87 15.83
N ILE A 76 -13.60 -22.84 16.65
CA ILE A 76 -13.41 -21.43 16.30
C ILE A 76 -11.96 -21.08 16.61
N GLU A 77 -11.05 -21.31 15.67
CA GLU A 77 -9.75 -20.65 15.73
C GLU A 77 -9.92 -19.16 15.40
N ARG A 78 -9.22 -18.30 16.14
CA ARG A 78 -9.16 -16.86 15.84
C ARG A 78 -8.33 -16.66 14.57
N ILE A 79 -8.98 -16.32 13.47
CA ILE A 79 -8.32 -16.12 12.17
C ILE A 79 -7.97 -14.63 11.99
N ASP A 80 -6.75 -14.33 11.52
CA ASP A 80 -6.34 -12.98 11.12
C ASP A 80 -7.21 -12.44 9.97
N ILE A 81 -7.44 -11.13 9.92
CA ILE A 81 -8.34 -10.55 8.93
C ILE A 81 -7.86 -10.71 7.48
N ASN A 82 -6.54 -10.67 7.25
CA ASN A 82 -6.02 -10.92 5.91
C ASN A 82 -6.28 -12.37 5.49
N LYS A 83 -6.08 -13.31 6.43
CA LYS A 83 -6.37 -14.73 6.22
C LYS A 83 -7.87 -14.99 5.99
N LEU A 84 -8.77 -14.24 6.65
CA LEU A 84 -10.21 -14.30 6.38
C LEU A 84 -10.51 -13.93 4.91
N VAL A 85 -9.91 -12.86 4.41
CA VAL A 85 -10.13 -12.37 3.04
C VAL A 85 -9.62 -13.36 2.02
N VAL A 86 -8.37 -13.83 2.18
CA VAL A 86 -7.76 -14.84 1.29
C VAL A 86 -8.59 -16.13 1.27
N ASN A 87 -9.03 -16.62 2.43
CA ASN A 87 -9.88 -17.82 2.49
C ASN A 87 -11.22 -17.64 1.76
N ASN A 88 -11.77 -16.43 1.72
CA ASN A 88 -13.01 -16.17 0.99
C ASN A 88 -12.79 -16.03 -0.53
N PHE A 89 -11.63 -15.52 -0.97
CA PHE A 89 -11.25 -15.57 -2.39
C PHE A 89 -11.15 -17.02 -2.88
N LEU A 90 -10.41 -17.87 -2.16
CA LEU A 90 -10.30 -19.29 -2.47
C LEU A 90 -11.67 -19.98 -2.59
N ARG A 91 -12.59 -19.72 -1.65
CA ARG A 91 -13.95 -20.29 -1.68
C ARG A 91 -14.76 -19.82 -2.89
N VAL A 92 -14.64 -18.55 -3.26
CA VAL A 92 -15.28 -17.96 -4.45
C VAL A 92 -14.75 -18.64 -5.71
N GLU A 93 -13.45 -18.83 -5.80
CA GLU A 93 -12.77 -19.44 -6.96
C GLU A 93 -13.11 -20.91 -7.13
N GLU A 94 -13.10 -21.68 -6.04
CA GLU A 94 -13.54 -23.07 -6.02
C GLU A 94 -15.01 -23.19 -6.47
N SER A 95 -15.88 -22.32 -5.94
CA SER A 95 -17.31 -22.32 -6.29
C SER A 95 -17.53 -21.95 -7.76
N LEU A 96 -16.80 -20.95 -8.28
CA LEU A 96 -16.83 -20.57 -9.69
C LEU A 96 -16.31 -21.69 -10.60
N ARG A 97 -15.30 -22.44 -10.16
CA ARG A 97 -14.79 -23.61 -10.91
C ARG A 97 -15.86 -24.69 -11.04
N VAL A 98 -16.59 -24.96 -9.96
CA VAL A 98 -17.71 -25.92 -9.99
C VAL A 98 -18.81 -25.41 -10.94
N LEU A 99 -19.17 -24.13 -10.87
CA LEU A 99 -20.15 -23.52 -11.76
C LEU A 99 -19.72 -23.62 -13.23
N GLU A 100 -18.46 -23.30 -13.54
CA GLU A 100 -17.86 -23.40 -14.88
C GLU A 100 -18.01 -24.82 -15.46
N GLU A 101 -17.59 -25.84 -14.71
CA GLU A 101 -17.56 -27.23 -15.17
C GLU A 101 -18.97 -27.83 -15.30
N TYR A 102 -19.84 -27.68 -14.30
CA TYR A 102 -21.19 -28.25 -14.37
C TYR A 102 -22.09 -27.52 -15.37
N SER A 103 -21.80 -26.26 -15.68
CA SER A 103 -22.54 -25.52 -16.71
C SER A 103 -22.27 -26.04 -18.11
N LYS A 104 -21.15 -26.72 -18.38
CA LYS A 104 -20.89 -27.33 -19.70
C LYS A 104 -21.98 -28.32 -20.12
N VAL A 105 -22.65 -28.93 -19.13
CA VAL A 105 -23.73 -29.91 -19.35
C VAL A 105 -25.06 -29.22 -19.69
N LEU A 106 -25.31 -28.01 -19.18
CA LEU A 106 -26.61 -27.35 -19.27
C LEU A 106 -26.62 -26.10 -20.17
N ASN A 107 -25.54 -25.32 -20.15
CA ASN A 107 -25.43 -24.03 -20.82
C ASN A 107 -23.95 -23.64 -21.04
N GLN A 108 -23.47 -23.75 -22.30
CA GLN A 108 -22.09 -23.43 -22.66
C GLN A 108 -21.75 -21.94 -22.47
N GLN A 109 -22.70 -21.02 -22.70
CA GLN A 109 -22.48 -19.59 -22.47
C GLN A 109 -22.28 -19.28 -20.98
N ALA A 110 -23.02 -19.97 -20.10
CA ALA A 110 -22.81 -19.86 -18.65
C ALA A 110 -21.42 -20.38 -18.25
N SER A 111 -20.95 -21.47 -18.85
CA SER A 111 -19.60 -21.99 -18.61
C SER A 111 -18.52 -20.95 -18.94
N ILE A 112 -18.59 -20.33 -20.12
CA ILE A 112 -17.65 -19.28 -20.55
C ILE A 112 -17.73 -18.08 -19.59
N PHE A 113 -18.94 -17.65 -19.23
CA PHE A 113 -19.12 -16.55 -18.28
C PHE A 113 -18.46 -16.84 -16.91
N PHE A 114 -18.64 -18.04 -16.34
CA PHE A 114 -18.02 -18.38 -15.06
C PHE A 114 -16.50 -18.53 -15.15
N HIS A 115 -15.98 -18.98 -16.28
CA HIS A 115 -14.56 -18.93 -16.57
C HIS A 115 -14.04 -17.49 -16.50
N ASP A 116 -14.64 -16.58 -17.26
CA ASP A 116 -14.21 -15.18 -17.33
C ASP A 116 -14.26 -14.49 -15.95
N VAL A 117 -15.37 -14.68 -15.22
CA VAL A 117 -15.52 -14.14 -13.85
C VAL A 117 -14.45 -14.71 -12.91
N ARG A 118 -14.10 -15.99 -13.02
CA ARG A 118 -13.06 -16.61 -12.18
C ARG A 118 -11.69 -15.99 -12.44
N PHE A 119 -11.34 -15.74 -13.70
CA PHE A 119 -10.08 -15.07 -14.04
C PHE A 119 -10.05 -13.61 -13.60
N GLU A 120 -11.18 -12.90 -13.70
CA GLU A 120 -11.31 -11.54 -13.16
C GLU A 120 -11.10 -11.53 -11.63
N ILE A 121 -11.66 -12.52 -10.92
CA ILE A 121 -11.44 -12.68 -9.48
C ILE A 121 -9.97 -12.92 -9.15
N TYR A 122 -9.25 -13.77 -9.87
CA TYR A 122 -7.81 -13.98 -9.64
C TYR A 122 -6.99 -12.71 -9.79
N ASP A 123 -7.27 -11.91 -10.83
CA ASP A 123 -6.56 -10.65 -11.05
C ASP A 123 -6.84 -9.64 -9.92
N ILE A 124 -8.10 -9.55 -9.48
CA ILE A 124 -8.50 -8.68 -8.37
C ILE A 124 -7.92 -9.15 -7.04
N GLU A 125 -7.96 -10.46 -6.76
CA GLU A 125 -7.35 -11.06 -5.57
C GLU A 125 -5.88 -10.67 -5.49
N LYS A 126 -5.11 -10.93 -6.56
CA LYS A 126 -3.69 -10.60 -6.63
C LYS A 126 -3.45 -9.13 -6.31
N LYS A 127 -4.20 -8.23 -6.95
CA LYS A 127 -4.07 -6.77 -6.75
C LYS A 127 -4.38 -6.35 -5.32
N ILE A 128 -5.44 -6.90 -4.72
CA ILE A 128 -5.81 -6.63 -3.33
C ILE A 128 -4.73 -7.15 -2.39
N ILE A 129 -4.31 -8.41 -2.52
CA ILE A 129 -3.29 -9.01 -1.66
C ILE A 129 -1.98 -8.23 -1.74
N CYS A 130 -1.52 -7.86 -2.94
CA CYS A 130 -0.34 -7.02 -3.11
C CYS A 130 -0.50 -5.69 -2.37
N LYS A 131 -1.64 -5.01 -2.50
CA LYS A 131 -1.89 -3.74 -1.79
C LYS A 131 -1.95 -3.91 -0.27
N LEU A 132 -2.50 -5.02 0.23
CA LEU A 132 -2.56 -5.33 1.65
C LEU A 132 -1.20 -5.72 2.24
N ALA A 133 -0.33 -6.32 1.44
CA ALA A 133 1.03 -6.67 1.84
C ALA A 133 1.95 -5.45 2.01
N ARG A 134 1.59 -4.29 1.43
CA ARG A 134 2.38 -3.07 1.57
C ARG A 134 2.45 -2.63 3.03
N LYS A 135 3.66 -2.33 3.50
CA LYS A 135 3.85 -1.63 4.77
C LYS A 135 3.14 -0.27 4.70
N LYS A 136 2.37 0.06 5.75
CA LYS A 136 1.72 1.37 5.87
C LYS A 136 2.68 2.37 6.50
N ILE A 137 2.72 3.58 5.93
CA ILE A 137 3.45 4.71 6.52
C ILE A 137 2.75 5.10 7.82
N LYS A 138 3.44 4.93 8.95
CA LYS A 138 2.95 5.39 10.26
C LYS A 138 3.01 6.92 10.28
N VAL A 139 1.95 7.56 10.77
CA VAL A 139 1.89 9.01 10.94
C VAL A 139 1.51 9.35 12.39
N PRO A 140 2.12 10.37 13.01
CA PRO A 140 3.13 11.23 12.42
C PRO A 140 4.49 10.52 12.31
N CYS A 141 5.35 10.94 11.38
CA CYS A 141 6.66 10.29 11.19
C CYS A 141 7.85 11.24 11.06
N VAL A 142 9.01 10.73 11.50
CA VAL A 142 10.34 11.24 11.18
C VAL A 142 10.98 10.32 10.15
N TYR A 143 11.25 10.90 8.98
CA TYR A 143 11.89 10.25 7.85
C TYR A 143 13.34 10.75 7.72
N VAL A 144 14.31 9.86 7.87
CA VAL A 144 15.73 10.20 7.71
C VAL A 144 16.27 9.69 6.38
N ILE A 145 16.91 10.56 5.62
CA ILE A 145 17.58 10.20 4.37
C ILE A 145 19.09 10.15 4.63
N LEU A 146 19.67 8.97 4.41
CA LEU A 146 21.10 8.70 4.52
C LEU A 146 21.75 8.94 3.15
N ASN A 147 22.54 10.01 2.99
CA ASN A 147 23.39 10.10 1.79
C ASN A 147 24.62 9.22 1.96
N LEU A 148 24.68 8.17 1.16
CA LEU A 148 25.83 7.30 1.05
C LEU A 148 27.01 8.07 0.44
N LYS A 149 28.14 8.02 1.14
CA LYS A 149 29.45 8.50 0.68
C LYS A 149 30.37 7.29 0.61
N GLU A 150 31.26 7.27 -0.38
CA GLU A 150 32.25 6.20 -0.54
C GLU A 150 33.36 6.28 0.50
N GLU A 151 33.60 7.49 1.04
CA GLU A 151 34.61 7.76 2.03
C GLU A 151 33.99 7.95 3.43
N GLY A 152 34.73 7.55 4.47
CA GLY A 152 34.37 7.73 5.87
C GLY A 152 33.56 6.58 6.47
N ASN A 153 33.17 6.73 7.74
CA ASN A 153 32.47 5.68 8.49
C ASN A 153 30.94 5.76 8.33
N PHE A 154 30.46 5.53 7.11
CA PHE A 154 29.03 5.56 6.80
C PHE A 154 28.22 4.58 7.66
N PHE A 155 28.75 3.38 7.93
CA PHE A 155 28.04 2.36 8.69
C PHE A 155 27.85 2.73 10.16
N GLU A 156 28.85 3.33 10.79
CA GLU A 156 28.69 3.81 12.16
C GLU A 156 27.64 4.92 12.26
N PHE A 157 27.67 5.87 11.32
CA PHE A 157 26.63 6.89 11.21
C PHE A 157 25.24 6.27 11.01
N ALA A 158 25.09 5.34 10.06
CA ALA A 158 23.83 4.67 9.80
C ALA A 158 23.33 3.87 11.01
N LYS A 159 24.21 3.15 11.71
CA LYS A 159 23.87 2.44 12.95
C LYS A 159 23.33 3.38 14.03
N ASN A 160 23.94 4.56 14.21
CA ASN A 160 23.45 5.56 15.16
C ASN A 160 22.06 6.09 14.79
N VAL A 161 21.81 6.32 13.49
CA VAL A 161 20.48 6.70 13.00
C VAL A 161 19.46 5.59 13.26
N ILE A 162 19.78 4.34 12.91
CA ILE A 162 18.88 3.19 13.07
C ILE A 162 18.54 2.93 14.54
N ARG A 163 19.51 3.10 15.45
CA ARG A 163 19.29 2.98 16.91
C ARG A 163 18.24 3.94 17.42
N ALA A 164 18.12 5.14 16.85
CA ALA A 164 17.08 6.10 17.21
C ALA A 164 15.68 5.74 16.67
N ARG A 165 15.59 4.68 15.86
CA ARG A 165 14.36 4.12 15.29
C ARG A 165 13.44 5.14 14.61
N PRO A 166 13.92 5.98 13.67
CA PRO A 166 13.01 6.79 12.86
C PRO A 166 12.00 5.89 12.15
N GLU A 167 10.80 6.40 11.85
CA GLU A 167 9.75 5.59 11.20
C GLU A 167 10.14 5.19 9.77
N ILE A 168 10.96 6.01 9.10
CA ILE A 168 11.45 5.75 7.75
C ILE A 168 12.94 6.07 7.65
N VAL A 169 13.70 5.17 7.03
CA VAL A 169 15.07 5.40 6.59
C VAL A 169 15.14 5.21 5.08
N GLN A 170 15.70 6.18 4.36
CA GLN A 170 16.03 6.04 2.94
C GLN A 170 17.52 6.02 2.74
N LEU A 171 18.01 5.07 1.94
CA LEU A 171 19.36 5.13 1.41
C LEU A 171 19.38 5.86 0.07
N ARG A 172 20.23 6.88 -0.02
CA ARG A 172 20.38 7.71 -1.22
C ARG A 172 21.85 7.77 -1.62
N TYR A 173 22.16 7.43 -2.86
CA TYR A 173 23.52 7.47 -3.39
C TYR A 173 23.57 8.26 -4.70
N LYS A 174 24.49 9.22 -4.78
CA LYS A 174 24.70 10.06 -5.99
C LYS A 174 25.88 9.58 -6.86
N GLY A 175 26.66 8.60 -6.39
CA GLY A 175 27.77 8.07 -7.16
C GLY A 175 27.31 7.07 -8.23
N ASN A 176 28.26 6.57 -9.01
CA ASN A 176 28.00 5.70 -10.16
C ASN A 176 28.33 4.22 -9.90
N ASN A 177 28.92 3.87 -8.75
CA ASN A 177 29.29 2.49 -8.44
C ASN A 177 28.09 1.69 -7.94
N ILE A 178 27.41 1.02 -8.88
CA ILE A 178 26.20 0.22 -8.61
C ILE A 178 26.50 -0.95 -7.66
N ASN A 179 27.63 -1.62 -7.81
CA ASN A 179 28.01 -2.76 -6.97
C ASN A 179 28.24 -2.32 -5.52
N PHE A 180 28.89 -1.18 -5.32
CA PHE A 180 29.04 -0.57 -4.01
C PHE A 180 27.68 -0.21 -3.41
N PHE A 181 26.83 0.49 -4.16
CA PHE A 181 25.49 0.86 -3.69
C PHE A 181 24.67 -0.36 -3.27
N LEU A 182 24.65 -1.41 -4.10
CA LEU A 182 23.92 -2.64 -3.82
C LEU A 182 24.46 -3.36 -2.58
N LYS A 183 25.79 -3.43 -2.42
CA LYS A 183 26.41 -4.03 -1.24
C LYS A 183 25.93 -3.32 0.03
N ILE A 184 26.03 -2.00 0.07
CA ILE A 184 25.62 -1.20 1.23
C ILE A 184 24.11 -1.34 1.49
N ALA A 185 23.29 -1.34 0.44
CA ALA A 185 21.85 -1.51 0.56
C ALA A 185 21.47 -2.84 1.23
N LYS A 186 22.12 -3.93 0.83
CA LYS A 186 21.93 -5.26 1.45
C LYS A 186 22.43 -5.30 2.89
N GLU A 187 23.57 -4.68 3.18
CA GLU A 187 24.12 -4.61 4.53
C GLU A 187 23.23 -3.81 5.48
N LEU A 188 22.64 -2.70 5.02
CA LEU A 188 21.66 -1.95 5.80
C LEU A 188 20.36 -2.73 6.02
N LYS A 189 19.82 -3.40 4.99
CA LYS A 189 18.59 -4.21 5.15
C LYS A 189 18.71 -5.25 6.28
N LYS A 190 19.90 -5.83 6.49
CA LYS A 190 20.15 -6.81 7.55
C LYS A 190 20.11 -6.22 8.97
N ILE A 191 20.40 -4.93 9.13
CA ILE A 191 20.52 -4.29 10.46
C ILE A 191 19.35 -3.37 10.78
N ILE A 192 18.52 -3.00 9.80
CA ILE A 192 17.32 -2.19 10.00
C ILE A 192 16.21 -3.10 10.54
N PRO A 193 15.66 -2.82 11.74
CA PRO A 193 14.50 -3.53 12.28
C PRO A 193 13.26 -3.39 11.38
N ASP A 194 12.41 -4.41 11.35
CA ASP A 194 11.23 -4.45 10.47
C ASP A 194 10.22 -3.32 10.74
N GLU A 195 10.21 -2.75 11.94
CA GLU A 195 9.33 -1.63 12.29
C GLU A 195 9.73 -0.30 11.62
N ILE A 196 10.98 -0.20 11.14
CA ILE A 196 11.47 0.94 10.37
C ILE A 196 11.27 0.62 8.90
N ILE A 197 10.62 1.53 8.17
CA ILE A 197 10.46 1.40 6.73
C ILE A 197 11.79 1.74 6.06
N TYR A 198 12.36 0.78 5.32
CA TYR A 198 13.59 0.97 4.57
C TYR A 198 13.32 1.22 3.09
N LEU A 199 13.70 2.40 2.58
CA LEU A 199 13.49 2.80 1.19
C LEU A 199 14.81 2.98 0.44
N ILE A 200 14.77 2.76 -0.87
CA ILE A 200 15.84 3.12 -1.80
C ILE A 200 15.42 4.35 -2.61
N ASN A 201 16.32 5.32 -2.74
CA ASN A 201 16.09 6.49 -3.59
C ASN A 201 16.28 6.12 -5.08
N ASP A 202 15.28 6.44 -5.91
CA ASP A 202 15.21 6.39 -7.38
C ASP A 202 15.39 4.99 -8.03
N ARG A 203 16.18 4.09 -7.44
CA ARG A 203 16.65 2.84 -8.06
C ARG A 203 15.78 1.63 -7.68
N ILE A 204 14.78 1.35 -8.53
CA ILE A 204 13.86 0.20 -8.41
C ILE A 204 14.61 -1.13 -8.45
N ASP A 205 15.58 -1.28 -9.34
CA ASP A 205 16.40 -2.47 -9.46
C ASP A 205 17.17 -2.79 -8.17
N ILE A 206 17.77 -1.78 -7.54
CA ILE A 206 18.44 -1.93 -6.24
C ILE A 206 17.42 -2.30 -5.16
N ALA A 207 16.26 -1.64 -5.14
CA ALA A 207 15.20 -1.89 -4.17
C ALA A 207 14.67 -3.33 -4.20
N LEU A 208 14.53 -3.90 -5.39
CA LEU A 208 14.13 -5.29 -5.61
C LEU A 208 15.23 -6.24 -5.14
N VAL A 209 16.48 -6.05 -5.58
CA VAL A 209 17.58 -6.98 -5.30
C VAL A 209 18.04 -6.93 -3.83
N CYS A 210 17.86 -5.80 -3.14
CA CYS A 210 18.15 -5.67 -1.71
C CYS A 210 16.94 -5.95 -0.82
N GLU A 211 15.77 -6.22 -1.40
CA GLU A 211 14.52 -6.48 -0.67
C GLU A 211 14.14 -5.36 0.32
N SER A 212 14.38 -4.11 -0.08
CA SER A 212 13.87 -2.95 0.66
C SER A 212 12.33 -2.94 0.69
N ASP A 213 11.76 -2.15 1.59
CA ASP A 213 10.30 -2.03 1.73
C ASP A 213 9.69 -1.19 0.58
N GLY A 214 10.51 -0.49 -0.20
CA GLY A 214 10.06 0.26 -1.36
C GLY A 214 11.04 1.32 -1.85
N VAL A 215 10.52 2.26 -2.62
CA VAL A 215 11.29 3.35 -3.23
C VAL A 215 10.70 4.71 -2.94
N HIS A 216 11.54 5.73 -3.09
CA HIS A 216 11.08 7.08 -3.36
C HIS A 216 11.53 7.49 -4.76
N ILE A 217 10.62 8.07 -5.55
CA ILE A 217 10.84 8.44 -6.94
C ILE A 217 10.75 9.96 -7.05
N GLY A 218 11.79 10.57 -7.63
CA GLY A 218 11.79 11.98 -7.99
C GLY A 218 11.03 12.25 -9.30
N LYS A 219 10.84 13.54 -9.61
CA LYS A 219 10.05 13.99 -10.77
C LYS A 219 10.57 13.53 -12.13
N ASN A 220 11.89 13.40 -12.27
CA ASN A 220 12.56 13.08 -13.53
C ASN A 220 13.04 11.62 -13.58
N ASP A 221 12.57 10.79 -12.65
CA ASP A 221 12.96 9.39 -12.55
C ASP A 221 11.94 8.50 -13.28
N PHE A 222 11.77 7.26 -12.81
CA PHE A 222 10.90 6.26 -13.42
C PHE A 222 9.43 6.70 -13.45
N ASP A 223 8.67 6.36 -14.51
CA ASP A 223 7.21 6.59 -14.51
C ASP A 223 6.55 5.80 -13.38
N ILE A 224 5.60 6.43 -12.71
CA ILE A 224 4.95 5.89 -11.52
C ILE A 224 4.13 4.63 -11.85
N ASN A 225 3.47 4.56 -13.01
CA ASN A 225 2.68 3.39 -13.38
C ASN A 225 3.60 2.19 -13.65
N ASP A 226 4.70 2.42 -14.35
CA ASP A 226 5.68 1.36 -14.60
C ASP A 226 6.39 0.93 -13.32
N ALA A 227 6.70 1.86 -12.42
CA ALA A 227 7.23 1.54 -11.11
C ALA A 227 6.25 0.67 -10.31
N ARG A 228 4.95 1.02 -10.33
CA ARG A 228 3.92 0.25 -9.62
C ARG A 228 3.74 -1.16 -10.18
N LYS A 229 3.89 -1.38 -11.50
CA LYS A 229 3.87 -2.74 -12.08
C LYS A 229 4.97 -3.63 -11.52
N LEU A 230 6.15 -3.06 -11.29
CA LEU A 230 7.32 -3.76 -10.74
C LEU A 230 7.29 -3.91 -9.21
N LEU A 231 6.60 -2.98 -8.52
CA LEU A 231 6.58 -2.85 -7.07
C LEU A 231 5.15 -2.92 -6.53
N GLN A 232 4.42 -3.99 -6.85
CA GLN A 232 2.99 -4.11 -6.53
C GLN A 232 2.74 -4.19 -5.02
N GLU A 233 3.63 -4.82 -4.29
CA GLU A 233 3.60 -5.09 -2.85
C GLU A 233 4.52 -4.20 -2.02
N LYS A 234 5.22 -3.26 -2.65
CA LYS A 234 6.19 -2.36 -2.02
C LYS A 234 5.69 -0.92 -1.98
N ILE A 235 6.28 -0.13 -1.08
CA ILE A 235 5.97 1.29 -0.94
C ILE A 235 6.53 2.07 -2.15
N ILE A 236 5.75 3.01 -2.67
CA ILE A 236 6.22 4.05 -3.58
C ILE A 236 5.87 5.42 -2.99
N GLY A 237 6.91 6.15 -2.62
CA GLY A 237 6.81 7.58 -2.35
C GLY A 237 7.19 8.39 -3.59
N VAL A 238 6.60 9.56 -3.77
CA VAL A 238 6.97 10.44 -4.88
C VAL A 238 7.24 11.86 -4.41
N SER A 239 8.18 12.54 -5.06
CA SER A 239 8.41 13.97 -4.87
C SER A 239 7.44 14.80 -5.70
N ILE A 240 6.84 15.83 -5.09
CA ILE A 240 6.10 16.88 -5.79
C ILE A 240 6.70 18.26 -5.47
N GLU A 241 6.42 19.24 -6.32
CA GLU A 241 6.96 20.58 -6.24
C GLU A 241 5.89 21.68 -6.19
N ASN A 242 4.64 21.37 -6.52
CA ASN A 242 3.54 22.33 -6.46
C ASN A 242 2.18 21.60 -6.37
N SER A 243 1.10 22.37 -6.27
CA SER A 243 -0.25 21.84 -6.24
C SER A 243 -0.73 21.28 -7.58
N GLU A 244 -0.15 21.69 -8.71
CA GLU A 244 -0.52 21.18 -10.04
C GLU A 244 -0.05 19.73 -10.21
N ASP A 245 1.09 19.36 -9.63
CA ASP A 245 1.59 17.99 -9.61
C ASP A 245 0.60 17.00 -8.98
N ILE A 246 -0.29 17.46 -8.09
CA ILE A 246 -1.33 16.60 -7.46
C ILE A 246 -2.30 16.05 -8.51
N LYS A 247 -2.68 16.86 -9.50
CA LYS A 247 -3.61 16.42 -10.55
C LYS A 247 -3.03 15.25 -11.34
N ASN A 248 -1.72 15.26 -11.55
CA ASN A 248 -0.99 14.18 -12.21
C ASN A 248 -0.88 12.91 -11.35
N LEU A 249 -1.23 12.99 -10.05
CA LEU A 249 -1.20 11.87 -9.11
C LEU A 249 -2.59 11.30 -8.78
N GLU A 250 -3.70 11.95 -9.14
CA GLU A 250 -5.05 11.52 -8.77
C GLU A 250 -5.35 10.08 -9.23
N GLU A 251 -4.80 9.65 -10.36
CA GLU A 251 -4.95 8.30 -10.91
C GLU A 251 -3.77 7.36 -10.59
N LYS A 252 -2.75 7.85 -9.89
CA LYS A 252 -1.52 7.09 -9.63
C LYS A 252 -1.60 6.41 -8.26
N ASP A 253 -1.32 5.10 -8.22
CA ASP A 253 -1.27 4.33 -6.99
C ASP A 253 0.05 4.56 -6.25
N VAL A 254 0.12 5.63 -5.45
CA VAL A 254 1.26 6.01 -4.61
C VAL A 254 0.91 5.94 -3.13
N ASP A 255 1.90 5.60 -2.29
CA ASP A 255 1.66 5.33 -0.86
C ASP A 255 1.93 6.56 0.02
N TYR A 256 2.73 7.53 -0.45
CA TYR A 256 2.87 8.86 0.16
C TYR A 256 3.46 9.87 -0.84
N ILE A 257 3.34 11.15 -0.51
CA ILE A 257 4.01 12.22 -1.26
C ILE A 257 4.96 13.01 -0.36
N ALA A 258 6.08 13.46 -0.91
CA ALA A 258 6.98 14.40 -0.27
C ALA A 258 7.02 15.71 -1.04
N ILE A 259 6.81 16.84 -0.35
CA ILE A 259 6.92 18.17 -0.96
C ILE A 259 8.10 18.94 -0.36
N GLY A 260 8.97 19.39 -1.26
CA GLY A 260 10.30 19.87 -0.92
C GLY A 260 10.54 21.36 -1.08
N SER A 261 11.56 21.87 -0.40
CA SER A 261 11.90 23.30 -0.31
C SER A 261 10.89 24.11 0.52
N ILE A 262 10.43 23.53 1.62
CA ILE A 262 9.62 24.25 2.63
C ILE A 262 10.43 25.40 3.22
N PHE A 263 11.70 25.16 3.52
CA PHE A 263 12.67 26.18 3.93
C PHE A 263 13.91 26.12 3.04
N LYS A 264 14.75 27.16 3.13
CA LYS A 264 16.06 27.18 2.45
C LYS A 264 16.91 26.00 2.94
N SER A 265 17.42 25.19 2.03
CA SER A 265 18.20 23.99 2.36
C SER A 265 19.64 24.12 1.86
N PRO A 266 20.65 23.83 2.69
CA PRO A 266 22.04 23.78 2.23
C PRO A 266 22.34 22.60 1.29
N THR A 267 21.45 21.60 1.20
CA THR A 267 21.64 20.41 0.34
C THR A 267 21.25 20.66 -1.12
N LYS A 268 20.38 21.64 -1.39
CA LYS A 268 19.92 22.07 -2.73
C LYS A 268 19.69 23.59 -2.72
N PRO A 269 20.76 24.42 -2.60
CA PRO A 269 20.64 25.87 -2.44
C PRO A 269 19.96 26.59 -3.62
N GLU A 270 20.02 25.99 -4.82
CA GLU A 270 19.43 26.49 -6.06
C GLU A 270 17.90 26.33 -6.13
N LYS A 271 17.30 25.48 -5.28
CA LYS A 271 15.87 25.17 -5.37
C LYS A 271 15.02 26.28 -4.73
N LYS A 272 14.05 26.82 -5.48
CA LYS A 272 13.12 27.86 -5.01
C LYS A 272 12.36 27.38 -3.76
N VAL A 273 12.30 28.23 -2.73
CA VAL A 273 11.52 27.96 -1.51
C VAL A 273 10.03 28.11 -1.83
N ILE A 274 9.26 27.04 -1.63
CA ILE A 274 7.80 27.02 -1.83
C ILE A 274 7.10 27.65 -0.62
N GLY A 275 7.67 27.45 0.57
CA GLY A 275 7.11 27.92 1.83
C GLY A 275 6.10 26.95 2.44
N ILE A 276 5.84 27.14 3.73
CA ILE A 276 5.11 26.16 4.56
C ILE A 276 3.61 26.11 4.33
N LYS A 277 3.01 27.18 3.78
CA LYS A 277 1.55 27.30 3.57
C LYS A 277 1.02 26.27 2.56
N ILE A 278 1.85 25.88 1.59
CA ILE A 278 1.49 24.89 0.56
C ILE A 278 1.01 23.58 1.16
N LEU A 279 1.55 23.18 2.32
CA LEU A 279 1.19 21.92 2.99
C LEU A 279 -0.31 21.86 3.33
N LYS A 280 -0.90 22.97 3.78
CA LYS A 280 -2.34 23.05 4.09
C LYS A 280 -3.19 23.00 2.83
N GLU A 281 -2.70 23.60 1.74
CA GLU A 281 -3.41 23.62 0.46
C GLU A 281 -3.46 22.21 -0.13
N ILE A 282 -2.32 21.54 -0.19
CA ILE A 282 -2.20 20.18 -0.72
C ILE A 282 -3.05 19.20 0.09
N LYS A 283 -3.04 19.30 1.42
CA LYS A 283 -3.78 18.35 2.27
C LYS A 283 -5.30 18.37 2.05
N LYS A 284 -5.86 19.43 1.43
CA LYS A 284 -7.29 19.47 1.04
C LYS A 284 -7.63 18.53 -0.12
N TYR A 285 -6.64 18.17 -0.94
CA TYR A 285 -6.84 17.41 -2.18
C TYR A 285 -6.39 15.95 -2.05
N ILE A 286 -5.70 15.58 -0.96
CA ILE A 286 -5.12 14.25 -0.79
C ILE A 286 -5.46 13.61 0.55
N SER A 287 -5.71 12.30 0.51
CA SER A 287 -5.92 11.46 1.70
C SER A 287 -4.65 10.73 2.15
N ILE A 288 -3.71 10.50 1.23
CA ILE A 288 -2.43 9.84 1.51
C ILE A 288 -1.51 10.70 2.42
N PRO A 289 -0.50 10.09 3.06
CA PRO A 289 0.47 10.81 3.88
C PRO A 289 1.25 11.89 3.09
N LEU A 290 1.33 13.09 3.69
CA LEU A 290 2.07 14.22 3.16
C LEU A 290 3.33 14.49 3.99
N ILE A 291 4.51 14.33 3.39
CA ILE A 291 5.79 14.54 4.07
C ILE A 291 6.41 15.87 3.63
N GLY A 292 6.74 16.75 4.58
CA GLY A 292 7.49 17.97 4.28
C GLY A 292 9.00 17.69 4.21
N ILE A 293 9.70 18.27 3.23
CA ILE A 293 11.16 18.18 3.13
C ILE A 293 11.82 19.52 2.76
N GLY A 294 13.08 19.69 3.15
CA GLY A 294 13.93 20.82 2.74
C GLY A 294 14.09 21.87 3.84
N GLY A 295 15.32 21.98 4.36
CA GLY A 295 15.68 22.94 5.41
C GLY A 295 15.04 22.66 6.78
N ILE A 296 14.46 21.47 6.97
CA ILE A 296 13.80 21.09 8.22
C ILE A 296 14.85 20.66 9.26
N ASN A 297 14.67 21.11 10.50
CA ASN A 297 15.49 20.81 11.67
C ASN A 297 14.61 20.88 12.96
N ILE A 298 15.22 20.68 14.13
CA ILE A 298 14.51 20.66 15.43
C ILE A 298 13.69 21.95 15.65
N LYS A 299 14.20 23.12 15.22
CA LYS A 299 13.56 24.42 15.50
C LYS A 299 12.27 24.64 14.70
N ASN A 300 12.10 24.00 13.54
CA ASN A 300 10.97 24.24 12.65
C ASN A 300 10.11 22.99 12.35
N ALA A 301 10.54 21.79 12.75
CA ALA A 301 9.82 20.52 12.58
C ALA A 301 8.35 20.59 13.02
N LYS A 302 8.10 21.13 14.21
CA LYS A 302 6.75 21.30 14.76
C LYS A 302 5.84 22.16 13.89
N GLU A 303 6.39 23.19 13.28
CA GLU A 303 5.63 24.11 12.43
C GLU A 303 5.16 23.41 11.15
N VAL A 304 6.01 22.56 10.57
CA VAL A 304 5.72 21.77 9.36
C VAL A 304 4.49 20.89 9.58
N ILE A 305 4.45 20.18 10.71
CA ILE A 305 3.32 19.33 11.08
C ILE A 305 2.05 20.14 11.31
N LYS A 306 2.13 21.26 12.04
CA LYS A 306 0.99 22.17 12.27
C LYS A 306 0.39 22.74 10.99
N ASN A 307 1.18 22.83 9.93
CA ASN A 307 0.74 23.30 8.63
C ASN A 307 0.25 22.17 7.71
N GLY A 308 -0.05 20.99 8.23
CA GLY A 308 -0.79 19.97 7.48
C GLY A 308 0.04 18.77 7.05
N ALA A 309 1.38 18.81 7.19
CA ALA A 309 2.19 17.62 6.98
C ALA A 309 1.85 16.51 7.99
N ASP A 310 2.00 15.27 7.57
CA ASP A 310 1.89 14.05 8.38
C ASP A 310 3.25 13.51 8.78
N GLY A 311 4.33 14.09 8.27
CA GLY A 311 5.68 13.80 8.71
C GLY A 311 6.68 14.78 8.14
N ILE A 312 7.92 14.62 8.57
CA ILE A 312 9.05 15.40 8.06
C ILE A 312 10.13 14.48 7.52
N ALA A 313 10.80 14.91 6.46
CA ALA A 313 12.03 14.29 5.99
C ALA A 313 13.24 15.20 6.23
N VAL A 314 14.32 14.63 6.74
CA VAL A 314 15.55 15.34 7.11
C VAL A 314 16.79 14.66 6.51
N ILE A 315 17.76 15.51 6.15
CA ILE A 315 19.09 15.10 5.67
C ILE A 315 20.13 15.78 6.55
N SER A 316 20.39 17.07 6.28
CA SER A 316 21.50 17.81 6.86
C SER A 316 21.37 18.04 8.37
N ALA A 317 20.15 18.11 8.90
CA ALA A 317 19.92 18.21 10.34
C ALA A 317 20.51 17.01 11.10
N VAL A 318 20.50 15.82 10.50
CA VAL A 318 21.06 14.60 11.10
C VAL A 318 22.50 14.40 10.67
N GLU A 319 22.82 14.55 9.38
CA GLU A 319 24.16 14.34 8.84
C GLU A 319 25.22 15.30 9.42
N LYS A 320 24.83 16.53 9.76
CA LYS A 320 25.74 17.55 10.34
C LYS A 320 25.69 17.60 11.86
N SER A 321 24.94 16.70 12.50
CA SER A 321 24.84 16.66 13.95
C SER A 321 26.00 15.90 14.57
N GLU A 322 26.53 16.43 15.67
CA GLU A 322 27.50 15.73 16.51
C GLU A 322 26.90 14.46 17.14
N ASN A 323 25.58 14.48 17.40
CA ASN A 323 24.84 13.34 17.94
C ASN A 323 23.56 13.08 17.12
N PRO A 324 23.65 12.26 16.05
CA PRO A 324 22.51 11.90 15.21
C PRO A 324 21.36 11.25 15.99
N PHE A 325 21.68 10.42 16.99
CA PHE A 325 20.69 9.72 17.79
C PHE A 325 19.81 10.73 18.55
N GLU A 326 20.42 11.60 19.36
CA GLU A 326 19.68 12.62 20.12
C GLU A 326 18.90 13.58 19.22
N THR A 327 19.46 13.89 18.05
CA THR A 327 18.81 14.79 17.09
C THR A 327 17.50 14.19 16.58
N ILE A 328 17.49 12.89 16.26
CA ILE A 328 16.29 12.19 15.81
C ILE A 328 15.26 12.12 16.95
N ILE A 329 15.69 11.85 18.19
CA ILE A 329 14.78 11.86 19.35
C ILE A 329 14.12 13.23 19.52
N LYS A 330 14.89 14.32 19.49
CA LYS A 330 14.35 15.69 19.58
C LYS A 330 13.42 16.03 18.41
N LEU A 331 13.72 15.57 17.20
CA LEU A 331 12.83 15.73 16.04
C LEU A 331 11.50 15.00 16.25
N LYS A 332 11.52 13.77 16.77
CA LYS A 332 10.30 13.01 17.09
C LYS A 332 9.44 13.74 18.11
N GLU A 333 10.03 14.25 19.18
CA GLU A 333 9.30 15.04 20.18
C GLU A 333 8.62 16.29 19.57
N GLU A 334 9.33 17.03 18.71
CA GLU A 334 8.74 18.21 18.06
C GLU A 334 7.65 17.85 17.06
N VAL A 335 7.79 16.73 16.35
CA VAL A 335 6.77 16.18 15.46
C VAL A 335 5.52 15.78 16.25
N GLU A 336 5.67 15.07 17.37
CA GLU A 336 4.55 14.70 18.25
C GLU A 336 3.85 15.92 18.85
N LYS A 337 4.61 16.93 19.31
CA LYS A 337 4.06 18.19 19.81
C LYS A 337 3.29 18.94 18.71
N GLY A 338 3.75 18.88 17.46
CA GLY A 338 3.05 19.43 16.31
C GLY A 338 1.75 18.68 16.01
N TRP A 339 1.82 17.35 16.04
CA TRP A 339 0.71 16.45 15.72
C TRP A 339 -0.43 16.54 16.72
N LYS A 340 -0.14 16.51 18.03
CA LYS A 340 -1.16 16.69 19.09
C LYS A 340 -1.95 17.98 18.88
N LYS A 341 -1.28 19.08 18.51
CA LYS A 341 -1.93 20.37 18.22
C LYS A 341 -2.72 20.40 16.91
N LYS A 342 -2.32 19.58 15.92
CA LYS A 342 -3.02 19.46 14.63
C LYS A 342 -4.34 18.72 14.77
N ILE A 343 -4.43 17.74 15.68
CA ILE A 343 -5.66 16.95 15.90
C ILE A 343 -6.66 17.68 16.80
N THR A 344 -6.18 18.51 17.74
CA THR A 344 -7.05 19.26 18.66
C THR A 344 -7.68 20.52 18.05
N ASN A 345 -7.20 20.98 16.90
CA ASN A 345 -7.67 22.16 16.17
C ASN A 345 -8.30 21.72 14.86
#